data_AF-A0A3C0Y7I2-F1
#
_entry.id   AF-A0A3C0Y7I2-F1
#
_cell.length_a   1.000
_cell.length_b   1.000
_cell.length_c   1.000
_cell.angle_alpha   90.00
_cell.angle_beta   90.00
_cell.angle_gamma   90.00
#
_symmetry.space_group_name_H-M   'P 1'
#
loop_
_entity.id
_entity.type
_entity.pdbx_description
1 polymer ?
#
loop_
_entity_poly.entity_id
_entity_poly.type
_entity_poly.pdbx_seq_one_letter_code
_entity_poly.pdbx_strand_id
1 'polypeptide(L)'
;AQHASGSTAYSASLGFRRGVSEVTVSSSLQGMALNLPAPLSKTAESALPLRFENVLLRDAMKPGQTLQDQLSVSIGRVAAISYVRDVSGTEPRVIRGSIGVGLEAGETVPAPEAGVAANINLARVDLDAWGKILADSTGGSALQAAPSGSSDVAVNRSAASSALGYLPTVMAIRAKELVVEGRRLNNVVVGGSREGLNWRANIDASELNGYVEFRQPGGVGAARLYARLSRLSLAHGTASDVEAILNEQPASIPALDIMVEDMELRGKKLGRVEIEAVNRGASTTVSNGVREWRLNKFNVILPEAVLTATGNWVAVNAPVASPAAAGGPGATRASTESRRTVLNFRLDIADSGELLKRFGMGELIRRGKGKLEGQVA
;
A
#
# COMPACT_ATOMS: atom_id res chain seq x y z
N ALA A 1 -6.98 -13.39 -19.61
CA ALA A 1 -6.30 -13.65 -20.90
C ALA A 1 -5.15 -12.67 -21.20
N GLN A 2 -5.08 -11.47 -20.63
CA GLN A 2 -4.02 -10.49 -20.95
C GLN A 2 -2.59 -10.92 -20.50
N HIS A 3 -2.47 -11.69 -19.42
CA HIS A 3 -1.16 -12.11 -18.85
C HIS A 3 -0.87 -13.61 -18.99
N ALA A 4 -1.64 -14.34 -19.79
CA ALA A 4 -1.45 -15.77 -20.02
C ALA A 4 -1.64 -16.11 -21.49
N SER A 5 -0.74 -16.90 -22.07
CA SER A 5 -0.80 -17.34 -23.47
C SER A 5 -0.45 -18.82 -23.61
N GLY A 6 -1.01 -19.46 -24.65
CA GLY A 6 -0.89 -20.91 -24.86
C GLY A 6 -2.06 -21.69 -24.25
N SER A 7 -1.86 -22.98 -24.04
CA SER A 7 -2.87 -23.88 -23.49
C SER A 7 -2.23 -24.90 -22.56
N THR A 8 -3.01 -25.44 -21.62
CA THR A 8 -2.53 -26.47 -20.70
C THR A 8 -3.64 -27.46 -20.41
N ALA A 9 -3.27 -28.73 -20.21
CA ALA A 9 -4.20 -29.75 -19.77
C ALA A 9 -4.56 -29.54 -18.29
N TYR A 10 -5.82 -29.77 -17.95
CA TYR A 10 -6.29 -29.80 -16.57
C TYR A 10 -7.22 -30.99 -16.36
N SER A 11 -7.28 -31.49 -15.14
CA SER A 11 -8.31 -32.41 -14.69
C SER A 11 -9.16 -31.72 -13.63
N ALA A 12 -10.48 -31.89 -13.70
CA ALA A 12 -11.41 -31.33 -12.75
C ALA A 12 -12.41 -32.40 -12.32
N SER A 13 -12.69 -32.46 -11.02
CA SER A 13 -13.76 -33.28 -10.45
C SER A 13 -14.71 -32.39 -9.66
N LEU A 14 -16.01 -32.52 -9.94
CA LEU A 14 -17.08 -31.83 -9.25
C LEU A 14 -17.96 -32.86 -8.53
N GLY A 15 -18.12 -32.69 -7.23
CA GLY A 15 -19.04 -33.45 -6.40
C GLY A 15 -20.01 -32.53 -5.67
N PHE A 16 -21.07 -33.09 -5.12
CA PHE A 16 -22.01 -32.37 -4.26
C PHE A 16 -22.20 -33.16 -2.97
N ARG A 17 -22.09 -32.47 -1.83
CA ARG A 17 -22.29 -33.05 -0.50
C ARG A 17 -23.13 -32.12 0.35
N ARG A 18 -24.29 -32.60 0.83
CA ARG A 18 -25.26 -31.79 1.60
C ARG A 18 -25.66 -30.47 0.90
N GLY A 19 -25.73 -30.48 -0.44
CA GLY A 19 -26.04 -29.29 -1.24
C GLY A 19 -24.87 -28.33 -1.45
N VAL A 20 -23.69 -28.61 -0.88
CA VAL A 20 -22.46 -27.84 -1.09
C VAL A 20 -21.61 -28.50 -2.18
N SER A 21 -21.03 -27.71 -3.09
CA SER A 21 -20.15 -28.22 -4.14
C SER A 21 -18.74 -28.50 -3.62
N GLU A 22 -18.23 -29.69 -3.92
CA GLU A 22 -16.83 -30.06 -3.73
C GLU A 22 -16.15 -30.02 -5.10
N VAL A 23 -15.03 -29.31 -5.22
CA VAL A 23 -14.33 -29.10 -6.49
C VAL A 23 -12.86 -29.39 -6.29
N THR A 24 -12.29 -30.25 -7.14
CA THR A 24 -10.83 -30.39 -7.24
C THR A 24 -10.43 -30.13 -8.66
N VAL A 25 -9.44 -29.27 -8.87
CA VAL A 25 -8.85 -28.98 -10.16
C VAL A 25 -7.34 -29.14 -10.05
N SER A 26 -6.72 -29.86 -10.98
CA SER A 26 -5.27 -29.99 -11.06
C SER A 26 -4.76 -29.79 -12.48
N SER A 27 -3.63 -29.10 -12.62
CA SER A 27 -2.97 -28.84 -13.89
C SER A 27 -1.47 -28.73 -13.67
N SER A 28 -0.64 -29.16 -14.63
CA SER A 28 0.81 -28.88 -14.60
C SER A 28 1.14 -27.45 -15.05
N LEU A 29 0.15 -26.72 -15.59
CA LEU A 29 0.27 -25.47 -16.34
C LEU A 29 1.30 -25.52 -17.48
N GLN A 30 1.83 -26.70 -17.84
CA GLN A 30 2.79 -26.86 -18.92
C GLN A 30 2.10 -26.59 -20.27
N GLY A 31 2.79 -25.90 -21.18
CA GLY A 31 2.23 -25.38 -22.42
C GLY A 31 1.64 -23.96 -22.32
N MET A 32 1.45 -23.44 -21.09
CA MET A 32 0.97 -22.08 -20.86
C MET A 32 2.07 -21.20 -20.29
N ALA A 33 2.33 -20.07 -20.96
CA ALA A 33 3.20 -19.01 -20.48
C ALA A 33 2.41 -18.04 -19.58
N LEU A 34 3.03 -17.58 -18.49
CA LEU A 34 2.48 -16.60 -17.56
C LEU A 34 3.40 -15.38 -17.51
N ASN A 35 2.87 -14.25 -17.95
CA ASN A 35 3.52 -12.94 -17.91
C ASN A 35 3.10 -12.18 -16.66
N LEU A 36 3.35 -12.79 -15.49
CA LEU A 36 3.13 -12.21 -14.17
C LEU A 36 4.47 -11.74 -13.57
N PRO A 37 4.49 -10.84 -12.57
CA PRO A 37 5.71 -10.42 -11.91
C PRO A 37 6.29 -11.60 -11.12
N ALA A 38 7.57 -11.51 -10.77
CA ALA A 38 8.20 -12.49 -9.90
C ALA A 38 7.39 -12.62 -8.58
N PRO A 39 7.21 -13.85 -8.05
CA PRO A 39 7.82 -15.12 -8.46
C PRO A 39 7.00 -15.96 -9.46
N LEU A 40 5.91 -15.42 -10.03
CA LEU A 40 4.95 -16.20 -10.83
C LEU A 40 5.15 -16.09 -12.35
N SER A 41 6.22 -15.43 -12.79
CA SER A 41 6.63 -15.44 -14.19
C SER A 41 7.02 -16.85 -14.63
N LYS A 42 6.57 -17.25 -15.83
CA LYS A 42 6.76 -18.62 -16.31
C LYS A 42 6.73 -18.68 -17.84
N THR A 43 7.65 -19.42 -18.45
CA THR A 43 7.59 -19.76 -19.90
C THR A 43 6.66 -20.95 -20.15
N ALA A 44 6.24 -21.13 -21.41
CA ALA A 44 5.35 -22.24 -21.79
C ALA A 44 5.97 -23.63 -21.58
N GLU A 45 7.30 -23.75 -21.72
CA GLU A 45 8.02 -25.02 -21.56
C GLU A 45 8.13 -25.48 -20.10
N SER A 46 8.17 -24.52 -19.17
CA SER A 46 8.27 -24.80 -17.74
C SER A 46 6.98 -25.45 -17.22
N ALA A 47 7.08 -26.22 -16.13
CA ALA A 47 5.94 -26.76 -15.40
C ALA A 47 5.75 -25.97 -14.09
N LEU A 48 4.50 -25.60 -13.79
CA LEU A 48 4.13 -24.94 -12.53
C LEU A 48 2.83 -25.58 -12.05
N PRO A 49 2.92 -26.68 -11.29
CA PRO A 49 1.73 -27.44 -10.89
C PRO A 49 0.73 -26.56 -10.12
N LEU A 50 -0.48 -26.44 -10.61
CA LEU A 50 -1.59 -25.80 -9.93
C LEU A 50 -2.53 -26.88 -9.41
N ARG A 51 -2.84 -26.84 -8.12
CA ARG A 51 -3.94 -27.63 -7.54
C ARG A 51 -4.84 -26.73 -6.73
N PHE A 52 -6.12 -26.78 -7.06
CA PHE A 52 -7.21 -26.14 -6.35
C PHE A 52 -8.10 -27.23 -5.78
N GLU A 53 -8.53 -27.07 -4.54
CA GLU A 53 -9.40 -28.01 -3.85
C GLU A 53 -10.37 -27.24 -2.96
N ASN A 54 -11.65 -27.57 -3.03
CA ASN A 54 -12.67 -27.09 -2.11
C ASN A 54 -13.48 -28.28 -1.61
N VAL A 55 -13.45 -28.53 -0.30
CA VAL A 55 -14.06 -29.71 0.32
C VAL A 55 -14.80 -29.35 1.60
N LEU A 56 -15.93 -30.01 1.87
CA LEU A 56 -16.68 -29.78 3.10
C LEU A 56 -15.96 -30.45 4.28
N LEU A 57 -15.77 -29.71 5.38
CA LEU A 57 -15.11 -30.21 6.58
C LEU A 57 -15.96 -31.30 7.26
N ARG A 58 -15.28 -32.33 7.79
CA ARG A 58 -15.96 -33.47 8.43
C ARG A 58 -16.73 -33.08 9.69
N ASP A 59 -16.24 -32.11 10.44
CA ASP A 59 -16.91 -31.65 11.68
C ASP A 59 -18.24 -30.94 11.40
N ALA A 60 -18.35 -30.29 10.23
CA ALA A 60 -19.58 -29.70 9.73
C ALA A 60 -20.65 -30.75 9.35
N MET A 61 -20.36 -32.04 9.48
CA MET A 61 -21.29 -33.14 9.19
C MET A 61 -22.22 -33.49 10.36
N LYS A 62 -21.99 -32.96 11.57
CA LYS A 62 -22.84 -33.23 12.74
C LYS A 62 -24.14 -32.39 12.72
N PRO A 63 -25.30 -32.95 13.14
CA PRO A 63 -26.54 -32.19 13.24
C PRO A 63 -26.37 -30.96 14.16
N GLY A 64 -26.84 -29.79 13.71
CA GLY A 64 -26.75 -28.52 14.46
C GLY A 64 -25.44 -27.75 14.35
N GLN A 65 -24.45 -28.22 13.57
CA GLN A 65 -23.21 -27.47 13.31
C GLN A 65 -23.29 -26.61 12.04
N THR A 66 -22.50 -25.53 12.03
CA THR A 66 -22.35 -24.66 10.85
C THR A 66 -21.68 -25.43 9.71
N LEU A 67 -22.16 -25.21 8.49
CA LEU A 67 -21.54 -25.80 7.30
C LEU A 67 -20.22 -25.08 7.04
N GLN A 68 -19.10 -25.79 7.15
CA GLN A 68 -17.78 -25.24 6.91
C GLN A 68 -17.08 -25.98 5.78
N ASP A 69 -16.44 -25.24 4.88
CA ASP A 69 -15.58 -25.80 3.84
C ASP A 69 -14.11 -25.40 4.03
N GLN A 70 -13.22 -26.16 3.41
CA GLN A 70 -11.82 -25.85 3.30
C GLN A 70 -11.45 -25.66 1.83
N LEU A 71 -11.04 -24.43 1.51
CA LEU A 71 -10.54 -24.01 0.22
C LEU A 71 -9.01 -24.02 0.24
N SER A 72 -8.36 -24.83 -0.58
CA SER A 72 -6.91 -24.94 -0.68
C SER A 72 -6.43 -24.70 -2.11
N VAL A 73 -5.41 -23.86 -2.27
CA VAL A 73 -4.76 -23.56 -3.55
C VAL A 73 -3.26 -23.75 -3.38
N SER A 74 -2.64 -24.52 -4.25
CA SER A 74 -1.19 -24.70 -4.30
C SER A 74 -0.68 -24.44 -5.71
N ILE A 75 0.39 -23.66 -5.79
CA ILE A 75 1.05 -23.25 -7.03
C ILE A 75 2.52 -23.65 -6.94
N GLY A 76 2.83 -24.86 -7.40
CA GLY A 76 4.12 -25.50 -7.28
C GLY A 76 4.63 -25.44 -5.84
N ARG A 77 5.85 -24.93 -5.67
CA ARG A 77 6.43 -24.59 -4.36
C ARG A 77 6.44 -23.08 -4.12
N VAL A 78 5.77 -22.31 -4.97
CA VAL A 78 5.83 -20.86 -4.98
C VAL A 78 4.78 -20.27 -4.04
N ALA A 79 3.58 -20.82 -4.02
CA ALA A 79 2.51 -20.34 -3.15
C ALA A 79 1.60 -21.47 -2.68
N ALA A 80 1.15 -21.35 -1.44
CA ALA A 80 0.14 -22.21 -0.83
C ALA A 80 -0.86 -21.34 -0.06
N ILE A 81 -2.14 -21.51 -0.32
CA ILE A 81 -3.22 -20.75 0.28
C ILE A 81 -4.22 -21.77 0.84
N SER A 82 -4.68 -21.57 2.07
CA SER A 82 -5.73 -22.37 2.66
C SER A 82 -6.69 -21.47 3.44
N TYR A 83 -7.99 -21.63 3.22
CA TYR A 83 -9.04 -20.94 3.96
C TYR A 83 -10.02 -21.95 4.51
N VAL A 84 -10.49 -21.72 5.73
CA VAL A 84 -11.68 -22.36 6.29
C VAL A 84 -12.79 -21.33 6.32
N ARG A 85 -13.93 -21.66 5.74
CA ARG A 85 -15.05 -20.71 5.55
C ARG A 85 -16.33 -21.27 6.09
N ASP A 86 -17.18 -20.40 6.62
CA ASP A 86 -18.59 -20.69 6.86
C ASP A 86 -19.35 -20.53 5.53
N VAL A 87 -19.99 -21.61 5.10
CA VAL A 87 -20.80 -21.69 3.88
C VAL A 87 -22.28 -21.99 4.18
N SER A 88 -22.71 -21.76 5.42
CA SER A 88 -24.13 -21.89 5.80
C SER A 88 -25.01 -20.75 5.28
N GLY A 89 -24.42 -19.58 5.01
CA GLY A 89 -25.09 -18.41 4.44
C GLY A 89 -25.06 -18.37 2.91
N THR A 90 -25.62 -17.30 2.34
CA THR A 90 -25.61 -17.05 0.89
C THR A 90 -24.23 -16.75 0.32
N GLU A 91 -23.32 -16.19 1.14
CA GLU A 91 -21.94 -15.89 0.78
C GLU A 91 -20.97 -16.61 1.73
N PRO A 92 -19.91 -17.27 1.21
CA PRO A 92 -18.86 -17.86 2.03
C PRO A 92 -18.11 -16.81 2.85
N ARG A 93 -18.06 -16.98 4.18
CA ARG A 93 -17.33 -16.09 5.09
C ARG A 93 -16.07 -16.78 5.61
N VAL A 94 -14.91 -16.18 5.39
CA VAL A 94 -13.63 -16.70 5.93
C VAL A 94 -13.65 -16.65 7.45
N ILE A 95 -13.42 -17.79 8.09
CA ILE A 95 -13.22 -17.91 9.55
C ILE A 95 -11.74 -17.73 9.84
N ARG A 96 -10.90 -18.54 9.18
CA ARG A 96 -9.44 -18.51 9.30
C ARG A 96 -8.75 -18.88 8.00
N GLY A 97 -7.53 -18.41 7.80
CA GLY A 97 -6.74 -18.74 6.63
C GLY A 97 -5.24 -18.55 6.80
N SER A 98 -4.52 -19.12 5.86
CA SER A 98 -3.07 -19.09 5.79
C SER A 98 -2.63 -18.89 4.35
N ILE A 99 -1.73 -17.93 4.13
CA ILE A 99 -1.11 -17.64 2.83
C ILE A 99 0.40 -17.79 3.00
N GLY A 100 0.99 -18.76 2.31
CA GLY A 100 2.43 -18.97 2.23
C GLY A 100 2.92 -18.65 0.83
N VAL A 101 3.97 -17.83 0.70
CA VAL A 101 4.62 -17.55 -0.59
C VAL A 101 6.13 -17.70 -0.43
N GLY A 102 6.75 -18.52 -1.28
CA GLY A 102 8.20 -18.77 -1.28
C GLY A 102 8.75 -19.46 -0.04
N LEU A 103 7.89 -20.21 0.66
CA LEU A 103 8.26 -20.99 1.84
C LEU A 103 9.19 -22.15 1.48
N GLU A 104 10.05 -22.53 2.41
CA GLU A 104 10.94 -23.69 2.23
C GLU A 104 10.16 -25.01 2.31
N ALA A 105 10.78 -26.10 1.84
CA ALA A 105 10.14 -27.42 1.87
C ALA A 105 9.88 -27.85 3.33
N GLY A 106 8.61 -28.06 3.68
CA GLY A 106 8.19 -28.42 5.04
C GLY A 106 7.83 -27.22 5.93
N GLU A 107 8.07 -25.98 5.46
CA GLU A 107 7.60 -24.78 6.14
C GLU A 107 6.11 -24.54 5.79
N THR A 108 5.28 -24.42 6.83
CA THR A 108 3.85 -24.14 6.71
C THR A 108 3.49 -22.94 7.55
N VAL A 109 2.55 -22.12 7.08
CA VAL A 109 2.00 -21.03 7.90
C VAL A 109 0.90 -21.60 8.79
N PRO A 110 1.07 -21.64 10.12
CA PRO A 110 0.00 -22.06 11.01
C PRO A 110 -1.17 -21.08 10.86
N ALA A 111 -2.35 -21.61 10.53
CA ALA A 111 -3.56 -20.79 10.46
C ALA A 111 -3.94 -20.32 11.88
N PRO A 112 -4.24 -19.02 12.07
CA PRO A 112 -4.71 -18.51 13.36
C PRO A 112 -6.10 -19.05 13.70
N GLU A 113 -6.54 -18.88 14.95
CA GLU A 113 -7.90 -19.24 15.36
C GLU A 113 -8.97 -18.44 14.61
N ALA A 114 -8.65 -17.19 14.26
CA ALA A 114 -9.48 -16.32 13.42
C ALA A 114 -8.62 -15.40 12.54
N GLY A 115 -9.15 -15.04 11.37
CA GLY A 115 -8.48 -14.15 10.41
C GLY A 115 -7.46 -14.87 9.51
N VAL A 116 -6.66 -14.10 8.79
CA VAL A 116 -5.77 -14.65 7.75
C VAL A 116 -4.34 -14.28 8.06
N ALA A 117 -3.47 -15.28 8.22
CA ALA A 117 -2.04 -15.07 8.37
C ALA A 117 -1.33 -15.22 7.02
N ALA A 118 -0.40 -14.33 6.70
CA ALA A 118 0.49 -14.46 5.55
C ALA A 118 1.95 -14.55 5.97
N ASN A 119 2.70 -15.48 5.38
CA ASN A 119 4.15 -15.52 5.44
C ASN A 119 4.70 -15.53 4.02
N ILE A 120 5.50 -14.52 3.69
CA ILE A 120 6.05 -14.29 2.35
C ILE A 120 7.56 -14.25 2.49
N ASN A 121 8.27 -15.15 1.82
CA ASN A 121 9.72 -15.20 1.78
C ASN A 121 10.19 -15.22 0.33
N LEU A 122 10.72 -14.10 -0.16
CA LEU A 122 11.08 -13.95 -1.58
C LEU A 122 12.48 -13.40 -1.76
N ALA A 123 13.18 -13.81 -2.82
CA ALA A 123 14.44 -13.17 -3.16
C ALA A 123 14.21 -11.72 -3.62
N ARG A 124 13.23 -11.51 -4.50
CA ARG A 124 12.85 -10.21 -5.02
C ARG A 124 11.35 -10.12 -5.23
N VAL A 125 10.75 -9.00 -4.86
CA VAL A 125 9.33 -8.72 -5.12
C VAL A 125 9.13 -7.25 -5.49
N ASP A 126 8.29 -7.01 -6.49
CA ASP A 126 7.96 -5.69 -7.00
C ASP A 126 6.46 -5.43 -6.78
N LEU A 127 6.14 -4.67 -5.72
CA LEU A 127 4.75 -4.38 -5.37
C LEU A 127 4.07 -3.44 -6.36
N ASP A 128 4.84 -2.61 -7.06
CA ASP A 128 4.30 -1.69 -8.07
C ASP A 128 3.84 -2.48 -9.30
N ALA A 129 4.61 -3.48 -9.72
CA ALA A 129 4.24 -4.39 -10.80
C ALA A 129 3.01 -5.25 -10.45
N TRP A 130 2.94 -5.76 -9.21
CA TRP A 130 1.76 -6.47 -8.73
C TRP A 130 0.52 -5.57 -8.64
N GLY A 131 0.68 -4.34 -8.14
CA GLY A 131 -0.39 -3.35 -8.04
C GLY A 131 -1.04 -3.03 -9.39
N LYS A 132 -0.23 -2.86 -10.45
CA LYS A 132 -0.71 -2.62 -11.82
C LYS A 132 -1.60 -3.76 -12.32
N ILE A 133 -1.14 -5.01 -12.16
CA ILE A 133 -1.90 -6.19 -12.62
C ILE A 133 -3.20 -6.36 -11.84
N LEU A 134 -3.18 -6.11 -10.52
CA LEU A 134 -4.40 -6.17 -9.71
C LEU A 134 -5.40 -5.07 -10.09
N ALA A 135 -4.93 -3.85 -10.35
CA ALA A 135 -5.77 -2.74 -10.81
C ALA A 135 -6.42 -3.03 -12.17
N ASP A 136 -5.65 -3.57 -13.13
CA ASP A 136 -6.12 -3.96 -14.45
C ASP A 136 -7.15 -5.10 -14.37
N SER A 137 -6.95 -6.05 -13.45
CA SER A 137 -7.84 -7.21 -13.28
C SER A 137 -9.16 -6.89 -12.57
N THR A 138 -9.19 -5.85 -11.72
CA THR A 138 -10.35 -5.48 -10.90
C THR A 138 -11.16 -4.31 -11.49
N GLY A 139 -10.80 -3.83 -12.69
CA GLY A 139 -11.51 -2.73 -13.34
C GLY A 139 -11.49 -1.44 -12.52
N GLY A 140 -10.39 -1.15 -11.80
CA GLY A 140 -10.17 0.11 -11.08
C GLY A 140 -11.08 0.38 -9.86
N SER A 141 -11.91 -0.55 -9.40
CA SER A 141 -13.00 -0.25 -8.45
C SER A 141 -12.94 -0.96 -7.09
N ALA A 142 -11.85 -1.66 -6.74
CA ALA A 142 -11.78 -2.35 -5.44
C ALA A 142 -11.15 -1.54 -4.29
N LEU A 143 -10.41 -0.46 -4.60
CA LEU A 143 -9.69 0.35 -3.59
C LEU A 143 -9.98 1.86 -3.67
N GLN A 144 -10.75 2.31 -4.67
CA GLN A 144 -11.15 3.71 -4.81
C GLN A 144 -12.63 3.83 -4.43
N ALA A 145 -12.89 4.06 -3.14
CA ALA A 145 -14.21 4.44 -2.66
C ALA A 145 -14.54 5.85 -3.17
N ALA A 146 -15.11 5.94 -4.37
CA ALA A 146 -15.79 7.15 -4.82
C ALA A 146 -17.14 7.28 -4.06
N PRO A 147 -17.55 8.49 -3.64
CA PRO A 147 -18.80 8.68 -2.93
C PRO A 147 -19.99 8.72 -3.90
N SER A 148 -21.08 8.11 -3.42
CA SER A 148 -22.50 8.44 -3.71
C SER A 148 -23.26 7.58 -4.73
N GLY A 149 -24.31 6.93 -4.22
CA GLY A 149 -25.67 7.18 -4.73
C GLY A 149 -26.28 6.20 -5.73
N SER A 150 -26.45 4.92 -5.40
CA SER A 150 -27.52 4.08 -5.95
C SER A 150 -27.71 2.78 -5.12
N SER A 151 -28.89 2.17 -5.19
CA SER A 151 -29.26 0.95 -4.46
C SER A 151 -28.46 -0.31 -4.83
N ASP A 152 -27.66 -0.27 -5.90
CA ASP A 152 -26.66 -1.31 -6.25
C ASP A 152 -25.43 -1.29 -5.33
N VAL A 153 -25.24 -0.23 -4.55
CA VAL A 153 -24.12 -0.09 -3.62
C VAL A 153 -24.23 -1.08 -2.45
N ALA A 154 -25.42 -1.58 -2.09
CA ALA A 154 -25.56 -2.54 -0.98
C ALA A 154 -24.97 -3.92 -1.32
N VAL A 155 -25.21 -4.43 -2.53
CA VAL A 155 -24.65 -5.71 -3.01
C VAL A 155 -23.14 -5.57 -3.24
N ASN A 156 -22.71 -4.45 -3.83
CA ASN A 156 -21.30 -4.19 -4.08
C ASN A 156 -20.49 -3.96 -2.79
N ARG A 157 -21.12 -3.39 -1.75
CA ARG A 157 -20.52 -3.21 -0.41
C ARG A 157 -20.46 -4.52 0.40
N SER A 158 -21.45 -5.42 0.24
CA SER A 158 -21.41 -6.79 0.78
C SER A 158 -20.30 -7.61 0.13
N ALA A 159 -20.22 -7.61 -1.19
CA ALA A 159 -19.16 -8.28 -1.95
C ALA A 159 -17.76 -7.72 -1.59
N ALA A 160 -17.63 -6.40 -1.47
CA ALA A 160 -16.38 -5.77 -1.02
C ALA A 160 -16.01 -6.15 0.42
N SER A 161 -16.98 -6.22 1.35
CA SER A 161 -16.73 -6.68 2.73
C SER A 161 -16.37 -8.16 2.82
N SER A 162 -16.98 -9.00 1.99
CA SER A 162 -16.68 -10.43 1.89
C SER A 162 -15.28 -10.65 1.29
N ALA A 163 -14.87 -9.85 0.31
CA ALA A 163 -13.52 -9.87 -0.27
C ALA A 163 -12.43 -9.43 0.73
N LEU A 164 -12.71 -8.44 1.59
CA LEU A 164 -11.79 -8.02 2.67
C LEU A 164 -11.50 -9.13 3.69
N GLY A 165 -12.38 -10.13 3.81
CA GLY A 165 -12.20 -11.29 4.70
C GLY A 165 -11.12 -12.26 4.24
N TYR A 166 -10.77 -12.26 2.94
CA TYR A 166 -9.69 -13.07 2.39
C TYR A 166 -8.33 -12.39 2.47
N LEU A 167 -8.30 -11.07 2.75
CA LEU A 167 -7.04 -10.36 2.91
C LEU A 167 -6.40 -10.66 4.26
N PRO A 168 -5.06 -10.78 4.32
CA PRO A 168 -4.35 -10.97 5.57
C PRO A 168 -4.73 -9.95 6.66
N THR A 169 -4.88 -10.46 7.88
CA THR A 169 -4.99 -9.68 9.12
C THR A 169 -3.66 -9.64 9.86
N VAL A 170 -2.76 -10.60 9.61
CA VAL A 170 -1.38 -10.60 10.09
C VAL A 170 -0.45 -11.03 8.96
N MET A 171 0.70 -10.39 8.81
CA MET A 171 1.65 -10.65 7.73
C MET A 171 3.08 -10.62 8.24
N ALA A 172 3.87 -11.60 7.82
CA ALA A 172 5.33 -11.59 7.89
C ALA A 172 5.86 -11.58 6.46
N ILE A 173 6.70 -10.60 6.13
CA ILE A 173 7.32 -10.50 4.80
C ILE A 173 8.83 -10.45 5.00
N ARG A 174 9.54 -11.35 4.31
CA ARG A 174 10.99 -11.36 4.19
C ARG A 174 11.33 -11.25 2.71
N ALA A 175 12.12 -10.24 2.35
CA ALA A 175 12.60 -10.08 1.00
C ALA A 175 14.07 -9.65 0.98
N LYS A 176 14.90 -10.23 0.10
CA LYS A 176 16.26 -9.67 -0.10
C LYS A 176 16.19 -8.33 -0.81
N GLU A 177 15.26 -8.18 -1.75
CA GLU A 177 14.95 -6.92 -2.44
C GLU A 177 13.44 -6.72 -2.55
N LEU A 178 12.94 -5.57 -2.12
CA LEU A 178 11.55 -5.14 -2.26
C LEU A 178 11.53 -3.82 -3.05
N VAL A 179 10.70 -3.76 -4.10
CA VAL A 179 10.42 -2.53 -4.84
C VAL A 179 9.00 -2.06 -4.50
N VAL A 180 8.88 -0.81 -4.05
CA VAL A 180 7.61 -0.16 -3.69
C VAL A 180 7.69 1.34 -3.95
N GLU A 181 6.71 1.89 -4.66
CA GLU A 181 6.65 3.28 -5.09
C GLU A 181 7.96 3.77 -5.74
N GLY A 182 8.55 2.94 -6.61
CA GLY A 182 9.84 3.22 -7.26
C GLY A 182 11.07 3.12 -6.35
N ARG A 183 10.89 2.87 -5.05
CA ARG A 183 11.97 2.74 -4.07
C ARG A 183 12.39 1.29 -3.94
N ARG A 184 13.71 1.06 -3.93
CA ARG A 184 14.30 -0.24 -3.62
C ARG A 184 14.68 -0.30 -2.15
N LEU A 185 14.19 -1.32 -1.46
CA LEU A 185 14.52 -1.64 -0.09
C LEU A 185 15.26 -2.99 -0.06
N ASN A 186 16.36 -3.06 0.66
CA ASN A 186 17.24 -4.23 0.73
C ASN A 186 17.19 -4.88 2.11
N ASN A 187 17.23 -6.22 2.14
CA ASN A 187 17.17 -7.05 3.36
C ASN A 187 15.96 -6.71 4.24
N VAL A 188 14.78 -6.77 3.62
CA VAL A 188 13.53 -6.34 4.23
C VAL A 188 12.93 -7.44 5.10
N VAL A 189 12.56 -7.08 6.32
CA VAL A 189 11.71 -7.84 7.22
C VAL A 189 10.56 -6.93 7.67
N VAL A 190 9.32 -7.32 7.34
CA VAL A 190 8.10 -6.62 7.77
C VAL A 190 7.27 -7.54 8.63
N GLY A 191 6.89 -7.06 9.82
CA GLY A 191 5.82 -7.64 10.63
C GLY A 191 4.64 -6.70 10.64
N GLY A 192 3.54 -7.09 10.00
CA GLY A 192 2.34 -6.26 9.82
C GLY A 192 1.09 -6.88 10.41
N SER A 193 0.15 -6.05 10.82
CA SER A 193 -1.21 -6.45 11.19
C SER A 193 -2.24 -5.44 10.69
N ARG A 194 -3.46 -5.93 10.51
CA ARG A 194 -4.61 -5.15 10.09
C ARG A 194 -5.80 -5.43 10.98
N GLU A 195 -6.40 -4.36 11.47
CA GLU A 195 -7.60 -4.38 12.29
C GLU A 195 -8.63 -3.43 11.67
N GLY A 196 -9.59 -4.00 10.94
CA GLY A 196 -10.51 -3.24 10.10
C GLY A 196 -9.77 -2.45 9.03
N LEU A 197 -9.75 -1.12 9.20
CA LEU A 197 -9.11 -0.13 8.32
C LEU A 197 -7.78 0.42 8.88
N ASN A 198 -7.35 -0.06 10.05
CA ASN A 198 -6.08 0.34 10.67
C ASN A 198 -5.02 -0.70 10.35
N TRP A 199 -3.93 -0.26 9.73
CA TRP A 199 -2.76 -1.06 9.42
C TRP A 199 -1.60 -0.65 10.31
N ARG A 200 -0.90 -1.61 10.89
CA ARG A 200 0.29 -1.40 11.73
C ARG A 200 1.41 -2.28 11.24
N ALA A 201 2.62 -1.75 11.12
CA ALA A 201 3.78 -2.49 10.64
C ALA A 201 5.05 -2.07 11.38
N ASN A 202 5.87 -3.06 11.72
CA ASN A 202 7.28 -2.86 12.03
C ASN A 202 8.09 -3.26 10.81
N ILE A 203 9.03 -2.42 10.42
CA ILE A 203 9.86 -2.62 9.23
C ILE A 203 11.32 -2.54 9.64
N ASP A 204 12.10 -3.52 9.22
CA ASP A 204 13.55 -3.53 9.28
C ASP A 204 14.08 -3.74 7.86
N ALA A 205 14.87 -2.78 7.37
CA ALA A 205 15.52 -2.81 6.07
C ALA A 205 16.81 -2.00 6.14
N SER A 206 17.66 -2.16 5.12
CA SER A 206 18.94 -1.43 5.04
C SER A 206 18.72 0.09 4.95
N GLU A 207 17.63 0.50 4.29
CA GLU A 207 17.26 1.90 4.06
C GLU A 207 16.33 2.47 5.14
N LEU A 208 15.56 1.64 5.86
CA LEU A 208 14.60 2.14 6.84
C LEU A 208 14.38 1.16 7.99
N ASN A 209 14.25 1.69 9.21
CA ASN A 209 13.91 0.91 10.39
C ASN A 209 12.92 1.67 11.27
N GLY A 210 11.82 1.02 11.65
CA GLY A 210 10.89 1.57 12.64
C GLY A 210 9.45 1.06 12.53
N TYR A 211 8.55 1.83 13.13
CA TYR A 211 7.13 1.54 13.22
C TYR A 211 6.31 2.51 12.36
N VAL A 212 5.33 1.97 11.64
CA VAL A 212 4.40 2.71 10.81
C VAL A 212 2.97 2.26 11.12
N GLU A 213 2.06 3.22 11.24
CA GLU A 213 0.63 2.99 11.35
C GLU A 213 -0.09 3.83 10.31
N PHE A 214 -0.95 3.17 9.53
CA PHE A 214 -1.77 3.81 8.52
C PHE A 214 -3.24 3.53 8.79
N ARG A 215 -3.99 4.58 9.07
CA ARG A 215 -5.45 4.53 9.15
C ARG A 215 -6.01 4.95 7.80
N GLN A 216 -6.66 4.01 7.12
CA GLN A 216 -7.37 4.30 5.88
C GLN A 216 -8.53 5.27 6.12
N PRO A 217 -8.89 6.09 5.12
CA PRO A 217 -10.03 6.98 5.23
C PRO A 217 -11.32 6.14 5.35
N GLY A 218 -12.15 6.48 6.32
CA GLY A 218 -13.45 5.85 6.56
C GLY A 218 -14.59 6.86 6.34
N GLY A 219 -15.83 6.47 6.62
CA GLY A 219 -17.02 7.31 6.37
C GLY A 219 -17.04 8.70 7.06
N VAL A 220 -16.17 8.93 8.06
CA VAL A 220 -16.13 10.17 8.87
C VAL A 220 -14.71 10.77 8.99
N GLY A 221 -13.67 10.15 8.44
CA GLY A 221 -12.28 10.53 8.72
C GLY A 221 -11.35 10.47 7.52
N ALA A 222 -10.48 11.48 7.40
CA ALA A 222 -9.38 11.48 6.44
C ALA A 222 -8.34 10.41 6.79
N ALA A 223 -7.58 9.99 5.78
CA ALA A 223 -6.45 9.08 5.96
C ALA A 223 -5.41 9.70 6.91
N ARG A 224 -4.78 8.88 7.77
CA ARG A 224 -3.72 9.31 8.68
C ARG A 224 -2.55 8.34 8.65
N LEU A 225 -1.34 8.89 8.54
CA LEU A 225 -0.08 8.18 8.62
C LEU A 225 0.66 8.61 9.88
N TYR A 226 1.00 7.65 10.72
CA TYR A 226 1.88 7.82 11.87
C TYR A 226 3.14 6.99 11.64
N ALA A 227 4.30 7.59 11.82
CA ALA A 227 5.57 6.88 11.69
C ALA A 227 6.57 7.34 12.75
N ARG A 228 7.25 6.36 13.33
CA ARG A 228 8.36 6.53 14.27
C ARG A 228 9.51 5.67 13.77
N LEU A 229 10.47 6.32 13.13
CA LEU A 229 11.58 5.68 12.46
C LEU A 229 12.86 5.96 13.26
N SER A 230 13.62 4.90 13.56
CA SER A 230 14.96 5.06 14.13
C SER A 230 15.94 5.51 13.04
N ARG A 231 15.71 5.06 11.80
CA ARG A 231 16.54 5.32 10.63
C ARG A 231 15.68 5.48 9.38
N LEU A 232 16.02 6.45 8.54
CA LEU A 232 15.52 6.57 7.18
C LEU A 232 16.62 7.11 6.27
N SER A 233 17.04 6.31 5.31
CA SER A 233 17.98 6.71 4.27
C SER A 233 17.25 6.81 2.93
N LEU A 234 17.16 8.04 2.44
CA LEU A 234 16.60 8.38 1.15
C LEU A 234 17.76 8.59 0.17
N ALA A 235 18.07 7.57 -0.62
CA ALA A 235 19.01 7.71 -1.73
C ALA A 235 18.48 8.69 -2.79
N HIS A 236 19.31 9.02 -3.77
CA HIS A 236 18.83 9.69 -4.99
C HIS A 236 17.77 8.80 -5.64
N GLY A 237 16.49 9.09 -5.39
CA GLY A 237 15.43 8.64 -6.27
C GLY A 237 15.80 9.07 -7.69
N THR A 238 15.63 8.18 -8.65
CA THR A 238 15.68 8.53 -10.06
C THR A 238 14.82 9.77 -10.26
N ALA A 239 15.38 10.82 -10.86
CA ALA A 239 14.83 12.18 -10.91
C ALA A 239 13.39 12.28 -11.49
N SER A 240 12.84 11.20 -12.02
CA SER A 240 11.50 11.03 -12.57
C SER A 240 10.35 11.14 -11.56
N ASP A 241 10.54 10.81 -10.28
CA ASP A 241 9.42 10.70 -9.33
C ASP A 241 8.87 12.05 -8.87
N VAL A 242 9.71 13.10 -8.85
CA VAL A 242 9.26 14.44 -8.41
C VAL A 242 8.38 15.07 -9.48
N GLU A 243 8.66 14.86 -10.76
CA GLU A 243 7.82 15.35 -11.86
C GLU A 243 6.48 14.60 -11.92
N ALA A 244 6.47 13.29 -11.64
CA ALA A 244 5.24 12.50 -11.56
C ALA A 244 4.34 12.93 -10.38
N ILE A 245 4.89 13.13 -9.19
CA ILE A 245 4.16 13.60 -7.99
C ILE A 245 3.68 15.06 -8.13
N LEU A 246 4.37 15.89 -8.91
CA LEU A 246 3.96 17.26 -9.20
C LEU A 246 2.87 17.35 -10.28
N ASN A 247 2.80 16.36 -11.18
CA ASN A 247 1.86 16.29 -12.31
C ASN A 247 0.60 15.49 -12.02
N GLU A 248 0.68 14.41 -11.24
CA GLU A 248 -0.49 13.69 -10.74
C GLU A 248 -1.03 14.46 -9.54
N GLN A 249 -2.29 14.93 -9.60
CA GLN A 249 -2.98 15.46 -8.42
C GLN A 249 -2.91 14.39 -7.33
N PRO A 250 -2.14 14.56 -6.23
CA PRO A 250 -2.13 13.57 -5.18
C PRO A 250 -3.50 13.65 -4.53
N ALA A 251 -4.37 12.71 -4.89
CA ALA A 251 -5.69 12.59 -4.31
C ALA A 251 -5.50 12.33 -2.80
N SER A 252 -5.57 13.40 -2.02
CA SER A 252 -5.45 13.45 -0.57
C SER A 252 -4.16 12.89 0.04
N ILE A 253 -3.14 13.74 0.20
CA ILE A 253 -2.06 13.47 1.18
C ILE A 253 -2.72 13.27 2.55
N PRO A 254 -2.44 12.16 3.26
CA PRO A 254 -3.00 11.93 4.60
C PRO A 254 -2.53 12.98 5.60
N ALA A 255 -3.19 13.05 6.76
CA ALA A 255 -2.58 13.68 7.91
C ALA A 255 -1.31 12.90 8.28
N LEU A 256 -0.20 13.61 8.53
CA LEU A 256 1.12 13.05 8.77
C LEU A 256 1.56 13.34 10.20
N ASP A 257 2.10 12.35 10.87
CA ASP A 257 2.84 12.48 12.12
C ASP A 257 4.06 11.56 12.04
N ILE A 258 5.18 12.10 11.58
CA ILE A 258 6.39 11.36 11.27
C ILE A 258 7.52 11.91 12.13
N MET A 259 8.25 11.02 12.79
CA MET A 259 9.50 11.34 13.49
C MET A 259 10.55 10.35 13.04
N VAL A 260 11.70 10.87 12.62
CA VAL A 260 12.87 10.11 12.22
C VAL A 260 14.04 10.55 13.08
N GLU A 261 14.68 9.62 13.80
CA GLU A 261 15.83 9.97 14.66
C GLU A 261 17.13 10.15 13.86
N ASP A 262 17.40 9.28 12.89
CA ASP A 262 18.55 9.39 11.97
C ASP A 262 18.09 9.38 10.50
N MET A 263 17.92 10.58 9.94
CA MET A 263 17.58 10.77 8.54
C MET A 263 18.83 11.04 7.70
N GLU A 264 18.97 10.33 6.60
CA GLU A 264 19.95 10.61 5.55
C GLU A 264 19.23 10.89 4.24
N LEU A 265 19.62 11.95 3.54
CA LEU A 265 19.09 12.32 2.24
C LEU A 265 20.23 12.55 1.27
N ARG A 266 20.30 11.76 0.19
CA ARG A 266 21.31 11.88 -0.87
C ARG A 266 22.75 11.88 -0.32
N GLY A 267 23.03 10.98 0.63
CA GLY A 267 24.34 10.91 1.29
C GLY A 267 24.56 11.96 2.38
N LYS A 268 23.59 12.86 2.64
CA LYS A 268 23.70 13.93 3.64
C LYS A 268 22.92 13.54 4.89
N LYS A 269 23.61 13.45 6.01
CA LYS A 269 22.99 13.15 7.31
C LYS A 269 22.23 14.36 7.82
N LEU A 270 20.92 14.33 7.80
CA LEU A 270 20.03 15.40 8.28
C LEU A 270 19.69 15.28 9.77
N GLY A 271 20.14 14.22 10.44
CA GLY A 271 19.89 14.03 11.88
C GLY A 271 18.42 13.76 12.14
N ARG A 272 17.87 14.38 13.18
CA ARG A 272 16.48 14.15 13.57
C ARG A 272 15.52 15.01 12.76
N VAL A 273 14.50 14.40 12.19
CA VAL A 273 13.46 15.07 11.40
C VAL A 273 12.08 14.81 11.98
N GLU A 274 11.30 15.88 12.12
CA GLU A 274 9.94 15.82 12.64
C GLU A 274 8.99 16.49 11.66
N ILE A 275 7.93 15.78 11.27
CA ILE A 275 6.95 16.25 10.30
C ILE A 275 5.56 16.05 10.90
N GLU A 276 4.81 17.12 11.01
CA GLU A 276 3.40 17.09 11.40
C GLU A 276 2.59 17.89 10.39
N ALA A 277 1.62 17.23 9.77
CA ALA A 277 0.73 17.86 8.82
C ALA A 277 -0.70 17.34 8.96
N VAL A 278 -1.66 18.20 8.67
CA VAL A 278 -3.09 17.86 8.73
C VAL A 278 -3.76 18.19 7.41
N ASN A 279 -4.61 17.28 6.96
CA ASN A 279 -5.48 17.52 5.82
C ASN A 279 -6.81 18.07 6.33
N ARG A 280 -7.14 19.31 5.97
CA ARG A 280 -8.45 19.92 6.19
C ARG A 280 -9.24 19.82 4.89
N GLY A 281 -9.95 18.70 4.74
CA GLY A 281 -10.89 18.46 3.65
C GLY A 281 -12.33 18.78 4.07
N ALA A 282 -13.05 19.43 3.16
CA ALA A 282 -14.36 20.06 3.36
C ALA A 282 -15.39 19.24 4.15
N SER A 283 -16.01 19.90 5.13
CA SER A 283 -17.35 19.57 5.62
C SER A 283 -18.28 19.40 4.41
N THR A 284 -19.05 18.32 4.40
CA THR A 284 -19.95 17.88 3.32
C THR A 284 -21.17 18.81 3.10
N THR A 285 -21.08 20.09 3.48
CA THR A 285 -22.23 21.00 3.57
C THR A 285 -22.16 22.24 2.68
N VAL A 286 -21.07 22.49 1.93
CA VAL A 286 -21.01 23.68 1.05
C VAL A 286 -20.31 23.37 -0.28
N SER A 287 -20.95 23.77 -1.37
CA SER A 287 -20.68 23.47 -2.78
C SER A 287 -19.36 23.99 -3.37
N ASN A 288 -18.35 24.33 -2.55
CA ASN A 288 -17.00 24.71 -3.02
C ASN A 288 -15.94 24.32 -1.97
N GLY A 289 -15.78 23.01 -1.75
CA GLY A 289 -14.88 22.45 -0.75
C GLY A 289 -13.40 22.65 -1.09
N VAL A 290 -12.82 23.79 -0.69
CA VAL A 290 -11.37 24.00 -0.75
C VAL A 290 -10.69 23.05 0.23
N ARG A 291 -9.84 22.16 -0.27
CA ARG A 291 -9.00 21.28 0.56
C ARG A 291 -7.73 22.03 0.91
N GLU A 292 -7.51 22.26 2.21
CA GLU A 292 -6.30 22.88 2.73
C GLU A 292 -5.43 21.81 3.39
N TRP A 293 -4.19 21.67 2.93
CA TRP A 293 -3.19 20.87 3.62
C TRP A 293 -2.27 21.82 4.40
N ARG A 294 -2.18 21.60 5.70
CA ARG A 294 -1.39 22.46 6.59
C ARG A 294 -0.24 21.67 7.19
N LEU A 295 0.97 22.13 6.92
CA LEU A 295 2.20 21.71 7.57
C LEU A 295 2.33 22.46 8.90
N ASN A 296 1.92 21.82 9.98
CA ASN A 296 2.03 22.37 11.33
C ASN A 296 3.50 22.43 11.78
N LYS A 297 4.30 21.44 11.37
CA LYS A 297 5.68 21.28 11.83
C LYS A 297 6.54 20.59 10.77
N PHE A 298 7.67 21.18 10.45
CA PHE A 298 8.77 20.54 9.75
C PHE A 298 10.08 20.98 10.42
N ASN A 299 10.64 20.11 11.24
CA ASN A 299 11.88 20.40 11.94
C ASN A 299 12.99 19.48 11.43
N VAL A 300 14.17 20.05 11.22
CA VAL A 300 15.42 19.32 11.00
C VAL A 300 16.39 19.76 12.09
N ILE A 301 16.78 18.81 12.94
CA ILE A 301 17.55 19.05 14.15
C ILE A 301 18.94 18.42 13.97
N LEU A 302 19.93 19.28 13.86
CA LEU A 302 21.34 18.94 13.81
C LEU A 302 22.06 19.54 15.04
N PRO A 303 23.19 18.97 15.48
CA PRO A 303 24.03 19.59 16.49
C PRO A 303 24.48 21.01 16.14
N GLU A 304 24.70 21.28 14.84
CA GLU A 304 25.21 22.55 14.32
C GLU A 304 24.12 23.54 13.89
N ALA A 305 22.89 23.10 13.66
CA ALA A 305 21.80 23.95 13.18
C ALA A 305 20.41 23.34 13.42
N VAL A 306 19.42 24.21 13.60
CA VAL A 306 18.01 23.80 13.69
C VAL A 306 17.23 24.54 12.62
N LEU A 307 16.61 23.79 11.72
CA LEU A 307 15.63 24.30 10.77
C LEU A 307 14.24 24.02 11.33
N THR A 308 13.40 25.05 11.37
CA THR A 308 11.96 24.93 11.66
C THR A 308 11.19 25.54 10.51
N ALA A 309 10.19 24.84 9.99
CA ALA A 309 9.32 25.35 8.94
C ALA A 309 7.85 24.99 9.19
N THR A 310 6.98 25.84 8.67
CA THR A 310 5.52 25.69 8.70
C THR A 310 4.97 26.16 7.37
N GLY A 311 3.84 25.63 6.93
CA GLY A 311 3.30 26.02 5.63
C GLY A 311 1.87 25.62 5.39
N ASN A 312 1.26 26.26 4.40
CA ASN A 312 -0.10 25.99 3.95
C ASN A 312 -0.09 25.77 2.44
N TRP A 313 -0.65 24.65 2.02
CA TRP A 313 -0.87 24.30 0.63
C TRP A 313 -2.37 24.27 0.37
N VAL A 314 -2.84 25.14 -0.50
CA VAL A 314 -4.25 25.21 -0.91
C VAL A 314 -4.35 24.77 -2.36
N ALA A 315 -5.04 23.65 -2.58
CA ALA A 315 -5.46 23.25 -3.92
C ALA A 315 -6.68 24.11 -4.30
N VAL A 316 -6.44 25.15 -5.09
CA VAL A 316 -7.52 26.00 -5.62
C VAL A 316 -8.03 25.34 -6.90
N ASN A 317 -9.28 24.84 -6.85
CA ASN A 317 -10.03 24.22 -7.95
C ASN A 317 -9.61 22.79 -8.33
N ALA A 318 -9.89 21.81 -7.46
CA ALA A 318 -10.17 20.47 -7.98
C ALA A 318 -11.42 20.57 -8.88
N PRO A 319 -11.40 20.15 -10.16
CA PRO A 319 -12.59 20.20 -10.98
C PRO A 319 -13.67 19.38 -10.31
N VAL A 320 -14.72 20.05 -9.84
CA VAL A 320 -16.02 19.40 -9.66
C VAL A 320 -16.37 18.94 -11.06
N ALA A 321 -16.42 17.62 -11.28
CA ALA A 321 -17.05 17.07 -12.45
C ALA A 321 -18.52 17.47 -12.39
N SER A 322 -18.84 18.69 -12.84
CA SER A 322 -20.19 19.05 -13.22
C SER A 322 -20.58 18.10 -14.35
N PRO A 323 -21.71 17.38 -14.26
CA PRO A 323 -22.22 16.65 -15.40
C PRO A 323 -22.44 17.68 -16.52
N ALA A 324 -21.65 17.57 -17.57
CA ALA A 324 -21.76 18.44 -18.74
C ALA A 324 -23.16 18.23 -19.33
N ALA A 325 -24.02 19.25 -19.17
CA ALA A 325 -25.13 19.45 -20.07
C ALA A 325 -24.56 19.64 -21.48
N ALA A 326 -25.11 18.89 -22.43
CA ALA A 326 -24.67 18.85 -23.81
C ALA A 326 -24.78 20.22 -24.50
N GLY A 327 -23.79 20.55 -25.34
CA GLY A 327 -23.97 21.42 -26.51
C GLY A 327 -23.11 22.70 -26.55
N GLY A 328 -22.06 22.68 -27.38
CA GLY A 328 -21.44 23.91 -27.91
C GLY A 328 -19.94 23.75 -28.21
N PRO A 329 -19.48 23.85 -29.48
CA PRO A 329 -18.07 23.84 -29.80
C PRO A 329 -17.46 25.24 -29.61
N GLY A 330 -16.72 25.43 -28.53
CA GLY A 330 -15.95 26.66 -28.32
C GLY A 330 -15.29 26.75 -26.95
N ALA A 331 -13.96 26.81 -26.94
CA ALA A 331 -13.06 27.17 -25.84
C ALA A 331 -12.78 26.13 -24.74
N THR A 332 -11.84 25.21 -25.00
CA THR A 332 -11.04 24.56 -23.95
C THR A 332 -9.88 25.50 -23.55
N ARG A 333 -10.15 26.52 -22.74
CA ARG A 333 -9.06 27.13 -21.93
C ARG A 333 -8.75 26.15 -20.81
N ALA A 334 -7.56 25.57 -20.82
CA ALA A 334 -6.99 24.90 -19.67
C ALA A 334 -7.03 25.89 -18.49
N SER A 335 -7.87 25.63 -17.49
CA SER A 335 -7.83 26.38 -16.25
C SER A 335 -6.50 26.04 -15.58
N THR A 336 -5.54 26.95 -15.64
CA THR A 336 -4.33 26.91 -14.81
C THR A 336 -4.75 26.83 -13.35
N GLU A 337 -4.64 25.63 -12.78
CA GLU A 337 -4.89 25.34 -11.37
C GLU A 337 -3.92 26.19 -10.54
N SER A 338 -4.42 27.28 -9.93
CA SER A 338 -3.59 28.22 -9.17
C SER A 338 -3.30 27.65 -7.80
N ARG A 339 -2.25 26.83 -7.71
CA ARG A 339 -1.74 26.30 -6.44
C ARG A 339 -1.18 27.47 -5.63
N ARG A 340 -1.64 27.62 -4.37
CA ARG A 340 -1.05 28.57 -3.43
C ARG A 340 -0.28 27.78 -2.38
N THR A 341 1.04 27.91 -2.41
CA THR A 341 1.96 27.24 -1.50
C THR A 341 2.73 28.30 -0.74
N VAL A 342 2.47 28.44 0.56
CA VAL A 342 3.25 29.33 1.41
C VAL A 342 4.02 28.49 2.42
N LEU A 343 5.34 28.64 2.46
CA LEU A 343 6.24 28.01 3.42
C LEU A 343 7.04 29.08 4.15
N ASN A 344 6.87 29.16 5.46
CA ASN A 344 7.70 30.00 6.33
C ASN A 344 8.77 29.12 6.96
N PHE A 345 10.01 29.59 6.99
CA PHE A 345 11.11 28.85 7.61
C PHE A 345 12.03 29.76 8.41
N ARG A 346 12.65 29.16 9.43
CA ARG A 346 13.70 29.73 10.27
C ARG A 346 14.81 28.70 10.39
N LEU A 347 16.04 29.12 10.13
CA LEU A 347 17.26 28.35 10.29
C LEU A 347 18.14 29.05 11.35
N ASP A 348 18.25 28.44 12.52
CA ASP A 348 19.19 28.86 13.58
C ASP A 348 20.50 28.08 13.40
N ILE A 349 21.61 28.78 13.19
CA ILE A 349 22.93 28.19 12.92
C ILE A 349 23.84 28.42 14.13
N ALA A 350 24.29 27.31 14.74
CA ALA A 350 25.24 27.31 15.85
C ALA A 350 26.71 27.20 15.40
N ASP A 351 26.97 26.48 14.30
CA ASP A 351 28.26 26.43 13.63
C ASP A 351 28.11 26.27 12.11
N SER A 352 28.30 27.36 11.37
CA SER A 352 28.19 27.35 9.91
C SER A 352 29.28 26.53 9.23
N GLY A 353 30.45 26.36 9.86
CA GLY A 353 31.56 25.60 9.27
C GLY A 353 31.25 24.11 9.26
N GLU A 354 30.82 23.56 10.40
CA GLU A 354 30.38 22.16 10.48
C GLU A 354 29.14 21.89 9.62
N LEU A 355 28.21 22.85 9.54
CA LEU A 355 27.04 22.76 8.67
C LEU A 355 27.43 22.64 7.19
N LEU A 356 28.28 23.55 6.69
CA LEU A 356 28.74 23.53 5.30
C LEU A 356 29.51 22.24 4.98
N LYS A 357 30.40 21.83 5.89
CA LYS A 357 31.18 20.59 5.77
C LYS A 357 30.27 19.37 5.63
N ARG A 358 29.19 19.27 6.43
CA ARG A 358 28.19 18.21 6.31
C ARG A 358 27.51 18.18 4.95
N PHE A 359 27.19 19.35 4.39
CA PHE A 359 26.61 19.45 3.04
C PHE A 359 27.64 19.28 1.90
N GLY A 360 28.92 19.05 2.22
CA GLY A 360 29.99 18.82 1.24
C GLY A 360 30.55 20.10 0.63
N MET A 361 30.25 21.26 1.25
CA MET A 361 30.88 22.53 0.94
C MET A 361 32.08 22.66 1.89
N GLY A 362 33.31 22.82 1.35
CA GLY A 362 34.56 22.80 2.13
C GLY A 362 34.70 23.94 3.16
N GLU A 363 35.91 24.15 3.71
CA GLU A 363 36.20 25.19 4.72
C GLU A 363 36.09 26.65 4.18
N LEU A 364 34.91 27.04 3.71
CA LEU A 364 34.64 28.38 3.20
C LEU A 364 34.41 29.38 4.35
N ILE A 365 33.90 28.94 5.50
CA ILE A 365 33.60 29.76 6.68
C ILE A 365 33.87 28.93 7.95
N ARG A 366 34.47 29.52 9.00
CA ARG A 366 34.73 28.86 10.28
C ARG A 366 33.85 29.45 11.40
N ARG A 367 33.15 28.58 12.15
CA ARG A 367 32.45 28.87 13.41
C ARG A 367 31.46 30.05 13.38
N GLY A 368 30.83 30.29 12.24
CA GLY A 368 29.82 31.35 12.11
C GLY A 368 28.54 30.98 12.85
N LYS A 369 27.96 31.94 13.56
CA LYS A 369 26.64 31.83 14.21
C LYS A 369 25.70 32.81 13.55
N GLY A 370 24.45 32.42 13.36
CA GLY A 370 23.48 33.30 12.71
C GLY A 370 22.09 32.73 12.70
N LYS A 371 21.15 33.56 12.25
CA LYS A 371 19.76 33.20 12.03
C LYS A 371 19.38 33.62 10.64
N LEU A 372 18.65 32.76 9.93
CA LEU A 372 18.10 33.05 8.62
C LEU A 372 16.62 32.74 8.65
N GLU A 373 15.80 33.72 8.30
CA GLU A 373 14.34 33.59 8.24
C GLU A 373 13.85 33.99 6.86
N GLY A 374 12.82 33.32 6.37
CA GLY A 374 12.27 33.60 5.06
C GLY A 374 10.90 33.00 4.83
N GLN A 375 10.27 33.47 3.76
CA GLN A 375 9.02 32.94 3.24
C GLN A 375 9.22 32.58 1.77
N VAL A 376 8.72 31.42 1.39
CA VAL A 376 8.62 30.95 0.01
C VAL A 376 7.13 30.89 -0.32
N ALA A 377 6.70 31.56 -1.39
CA ALA A 377 5.29 31.71 -1.78
C ALA A 377 5.08 31.41 -3.27
#